data_AF-A0A1W0B3W9-F1
#
_entry.id   AF-A0A1W0B3W9-F1
#
_cell.length_a   1.000
_cell.length_b   1.000
_cell.length_c   1.000
_cell.angle_alpha   90.00
_cell.angle_beta   90.00
_cell.angle_gamma   90.00
#
_symmetry.space_group_name_H-M   'P 1'
#
loop_
_entity.id
_entity.type
_entity.pdbx_description
1 polymer ?
#
loop_
_entity_poly.entity_id
_entity_poly.type
_entity_poly.pdbx_seq_one_letter_code
_entity_poly.pdbx_strand_id
1 'polypeptide(L)'
;MADQQSYSDKEASDVINEFLDAINGIQTTIGRVQESFDAARAGWQGEAAIAGQRASESWQEETGRINQKIEAVKEKVFEGNTTYKQVDPTNVEALTNLI
;
A
#
# COMPACT_ATOMS: atom_id res chain seq x y z
N MET A 1 -33.77 -1.37 -2.71
CA MET A 1 -32.91 -2.00 -1.69
C MET A 1 -31.56 -2.13 -2.35
N ALA A 2 -30.54 -1.45 -1.86
CA ALA A 2 -29.20 -1.61 -2.41
C ALA A 2 -28.75 -3.03 -2.05
N ASP A 3 -28.47 -3.85 -3.05
CA ASP A 3 -27.92 -5.18 -2.83
C ASP A 3 -26.62 -5.02 -2.04
N GLN A 4 -26.69 -5.35 -0.75
CA GLN A 4 -25.55 -5.30 0.15
C GLN A 4 -24.66 -6.47 -0.26
N GLN A 5 -23.64 -6.17 -1.06
CA GLN A 5 -22.69 -7.14 -1.58
C GLN A 5 -21.92 -7.73 -0.39
N SER A 6 -22.37 -8.89 0.11
CA SER A 6 -21.68 -9.65 1.15
C SER A 6 -20.51 -10.36 0.48
N TYR A 7 -19.29 -9.91 0.78
CA TYR A 7 -18.08 -10.61 0.40
C TYR A 7 -17.87 -11.77 1.38
N SER A 8 -17.70 -12.98 0.88
CA SER A 8 -17.26 -14.08 1.75
C SER A 8 -15.91 -13.75 2.39
N ASP A 9 -15.64 -14.26 3.59
CA ASP A 9 -14.34 -14.08 4.26
C ASP A 9 -13.15 -14.50 3.38
N LYS A 10 -13.39 -15.44 2.46
CA LYS A 10 -12.43 -15.88 1.44
C LYS A 10 -12.15 -14.76 0.42
N GLU A 11 -13.18 -14.15 -0.16
CA GLU A 11 -13.01 -13.07 -1.15
C GLU A 11 -12.32 -11.85 -0.53
N ALA A 12 -12.67 -11.49 0.70
CA ALA A 12 -11.99 -10.43 1.44
C ALA A 12 -10.50 -10.76 1.67
N SER A 13 -10.19 -12.00 2.01
CA SER A 13 -8.80 -12.45 2.22
C SER A 13 -7.99 -12.49 0.92
N ASP A 14 -8.60 -12.93 -0.19
CA ASP A 14 -7.96 -12.99 -1.50
C ASP A 14 -7.59 -11.57 -1.99
N VAL A 15 -8.48 -10.59 -1.81
CA VAL A 15 -8.22 -9.17 -2.14
C VAL A 15 -7.09 -8.60 -1.26
N ILE A 16 -7.05 -8.92 0.02
CA ILE A 16 -5.97 -8.46 0.92
C ILE A 16 -4.63 -9.05 0.48
N ASN A 17 -4.58 -10.33 0.10
CA ASN A 17 -3.35 -10.96 -0.36
C ASN A 17 -2.85 -10.34 -1.67
N GLU A 18 -3.73 -10.13 -2.65
CA GLU A 18 -3.38 -9.46 -3.91
C GLU A 18 -2.84 -8.04 -3.65
N PHE A 19 -3.46 -7.32 -2.71
CA PHE A 19 -3.00 -5.99 -2.31
C PHE A 19 -1.61 -6.02 -1.67
N LEU A 20 -1.33 -6.98 -0.77
CA LEU A 20 -0.01 -7.16 -0.16
C LEU A 20 1.05 -7.53 -1.20
N ASP A 21 0.71 -8.39 -2.16
CA ASP A 21 1.59 -8.76 -3.27
C ASP A 21 1.93 -7.56 -4.15
N ALA A 22 0.94 -6.72 -4.48
CA ALA A 22 1.15 -5.49 -5.22
C ALA A 22 2.09 -4.53 -4.48
N ILE A 23 1.92 -4.37 -3.17
CA ILE A 23 2.82 -3.56 -2.32
C ILE A 23 4.25 -4.10 -2.37
N ASN A 24 4.41 -5.41 -2.19
CA ASN A 24 5.72 -6.06 -2.24
C ASN A 24 6.39 -5.85 -3.61
N GLY A 25 5.61 -5.91 -4.69
CA GLY A 25 6.06 -5.62 -6.05
C GLY A 25 6.54 -4.19 -6.22
N ILE A 26 5.81 -3.21 -5.67
CA ILE A 26 6.20 -1.79 -5.67
C ILE A 26 7.50 -1.61 -4.90
N GLN A 27 7.60 -2.12 -3.67
CA GLN A 27 8.80 -2.00 -2.84
C GLN A 27 10.03 -2.65 -3.50
N THR A 28 9.85 -3.81 -4.11
CA THR A 28 10.90 -4.50 -4.88
C THR A 28 11.37 -3.64 -6.06
N THR A 29 10.44 -3.04 -6.80
CA THR A 29 10.77 -2.19 -7.95
C THR A 29 11.54 -0.96 -7.51
N ILE A 30 11.13 -0.34 -6.39
CA ILE A 30 11.84 0.81 -5.81
C ILE A 30 13.29 0.45 -5.48
N GLY A 31 13.52 -0.68 -4.81
CA GLY A 31 14.87 -1.15 -4.48
C GLY A 31 15.73 -1.36 -5.73
N ARG A 32 15.17 -1.99 -6.78
CA ARG A 32 15.89 -2.21 -8.04
C ARG A 32 16.31 -0.92 -8.75
N VAL A 33 15.47 0.11 -8.68
CA VAL A 33 15.81 1.44 -9.24
C VAL A 33 16.97 2.05 -8.46
N GLN A 34 16.95 1.98 -7.12
CA GLN A 34 18.05 2.44 -6.28
C GLN A 34 19.36 1.73 -6.62
N GLU A 35 19.35 0.39 -6.70
CA GLU A 35 20.52 -0.42 -7.05
C GLU A 35 21.08 -0.07 -8.44
N SER A 36 20.19 0.07 -9.43
CA SER A 36 20.57 0.45 -10.80
C SER A 36 21.19 1.84 -10.84
N PHE A 37 20.66 2.77 -10.03
CA PHE A 37 21.18 4.12 -9.90
C PHE A 37 22.58 4.13 -9.25
N ASP A 38 22.75 3.42 -8.14
CA ASP A 38 24.03 3.32 -7.43
C ASP A 38 25.12 2.69 -8.29
N ALA A 39 24.77 1.66 -9.06
CA ALA A 39 25.66 1.04 -10.04
C ALA A 39 26.10 2.02 -11.14
N ALA A 40 25.18 2.83 -11.66
CA ALA A 40 25.49 3.83 -12.69
C ALA A 40 26.36 4.98 -12.15
N ARG A 41 26.06 5.44 -10.93
CA ARG A 41 26.77 6.54 -10.26
C ARG A 41 28.25 6.26 -10.03
N ALA A 42 28.66 5.00 -9.85
CA ALA A 42 30.05 4.65 -9.57
C ALA A 42 31.06 5.18 -10.60
N GLY A 43 30.63 5.42 -11.85
CA GLY A 43 31.46 6.00 -12.91
C GLY A 43 31.34 7.52 -13.08
N TRP A 44 30.47 8.20 -12.33
CA TRP A 44 30.21 9.63 -12.53
C TRP A 44 31.22 10.51 -11.80
N GLN A 45 31.65 11.58 -12.47
CA GLN A 45 32.59 12.55 -11.93
C GLN A 45 32.14 13.98 -12.24
N GLY A 46 32.65 14.95 -11.47
CA GLY A 46 32.36 16.37 -11.66
C GLY A 46 30.88 16.69 -11.50
N GLU A 47 30.34 17.49 -12.42
CA GLU A 47 28.93 17.94 -12.40
C GLU A 47 27.93 16.79 -12.47
N ALA A 48 28.26 15.70 -13.18
CA ALA A 48 27.41 14.52 -13.26
C ALA A 48 27.25 13.82 -11.90
N ALA A 49 28.31 13.78 -11.09
CA ALA A 49 28.24 13.22 -9.74
C ALA A 49 27.35 14.08 -8.82
N ILE A 50 27.41 15.41 -8.94
CA ILE A 50 26.58 16.34 -8.17
C ILE A 50 25.10 16.22 -8.58
N ALA A 51 24.81 16.19 -9.88
CA ALA A 51 23.46 15.99 -10.39
C ALA A 51 22.90 14.63 -9.96
N GLY A 52 23.74 13.59 -9.98
CA GLY A 52 23.37 12.26 -9.49
C GLY A 52 23.07 12.23 -8.00
N GLN A 53 23.87 12.90 -7.17
CA GLN A 53 23.57 13.03 -5.74
C GLN A 53 22.18 13.62 -5.50
N ARG A 54 21.84 14.72 -6.19
CA ARG A 54 20.51 15.34 -6.09
C ARG A 54 19.39 14.42 -6.53
N ALA A 55 19.58 13.71 -7.65
CA ALA A 55 18.61 12.75 -8.14
C ALA A 55 18.38 11.60 -7.15
N SER A 56 19.44 11.09 -6.51
CA SER A 56 19.35 10.08 -5.45
C SER A 56 18.58 10.61 -4.24
N GLU A 57 18.84 11.84 -3.81
CA GLU A 57 18.14 12.46 -2.67
C GLU A 57 16.64 12.60 -2.97
N SER A 58 16.28 13.15 -4.14
CA SER A 58 14.87 13.25 -4.56
C SER A 58 14.20 11.88 -4.69
N TRP A 59 14.93 10.87 -5.17
CA TRP A 59 14.41 9.50 -5.25
C TRP A 59 14.16 8.89 -3.87
N GLN A 60 15.05 9.11 -2.91
CA GLN A 60 14.88 8.66 -1.52
C GLN A 60 13.69 9.36 -0.84
N GLU A 61 13.51 10.65 -1.07
CA GLU A 61 12.35 11.40 -0.58
C GLU A 61 11.04 10.83 -1.12
N GLU A 62 10.96 10.59 -2.44
CA GLU A 62 9.75 10.05 -3.06
C GLU A 62 9.49 8.61 -2.61
N THR A 63 10.55 7.79 -2.44
CA THR A 63 10.46 6.46 -1.85
C THR A 63 9.85 6.52 -0.44
N GLY A 64 10.29 7.47 0.39
CA GLY A 64 9.71 7.70 1.71
C GLY A 64 8.22 8.03 1.65
N ARG A 65 7.82 8.91 0.72
CA ARG A 65 6.42 9.29 0.51
C ARG A 65 5.55 8.13 0.02
N ILE A 66 6.08 7.31 -0.89
CA ILE A 66 5.38 6.11 -1.38
C ILE A 66 5.17 5.13 -0.23
N ASN A 67 6.19 4.87 0.58
CA ASN A 67 6.07 3.99 1.74
C ASN A 67 5.04 4.51 2.75
N GLN A 68 5.01 5.81 3.05
CA GLN A 68 3.98 6.40 3.92
C GLN A 68 2.57 6.19 3.37
N LYS A 69 2.36 6.39 2.06
CA LYS A 69 1.06 6.15 1.42
C LYS A 69 0.68 4.67 1.47
N ILE A 70 1.63 3.77 1.23
CA ILE A 70 1.42 2.32 1.32
C ILE A 70 0.96 1.94 2.73
N GLU A 71 1.62 2.45 3.78
CA GLU A 71 1.21 2.17 5.17
C GLU A 71 -0.19 2.72 5.49
N ALA A 72 -0.50 3.93 5.02
CA ALA A 72 -1.85 4.49 5.19
C ALA A 72 -2.93 3.64 4.48
N VAL A 73 -2.66 3.12 3.28
CA VAL A 73 -3.60 2.24 2.59
C VAL A 73 -3.72 0.89 3.29
N LYS A 74 -2.60 0.30 3.77
CA LYS A 74 -2.63 -0.92 4.59
C LYS A 74 -3.52 -0.74 5.82
N GLU A 75 -3.34 0.36 6.56
CA GLU A 75 -4.14 0.68 7.73
C GLU A 75 -5.64 0.74 7.38
N LYS A 76 -6.02 1.43 6.30
CA LYS A 76 -7.42 1.49 5.86
C LYS A 76 -8.00 0.16 5.41
N VAL A 77 -7.20 -0.71 4.78
CA VAL A 77 -7.64 -2.06 4.40
C VAL A 77 -7.85 -2.93 5.66
N PHE A 78 -6.95 -2.85 6.64
CA PHE A 78 -7.09 -3.59 7.90
C PHE A 78 -8.22 -3.05 8.78
N GLU A 79 -8.40 -1.73 8.87
CA GLU A 79 -9.55 -1.09 9.51
C GLU A 79 -10.86 -1.58 8.86
N GLY A 80 -10.96 -1.54 7.53
CA GLY A 80 -12.13 -1.99 6.79
C GLY A 80 -12.46 -3.46 7.06
N ASN A 81 -11.45 -4.34 7.10
CA ASN A 81 -11.64 -5.75 7.45
C ASN A 81 -12.10 -5.94 8.91
N THR A 82 -11.59 -5.11 9.83
CA THR A 82 -12.00 -5.15 11.25
C THR A 82 -13.43 -4.64 11.42
N THR A 83 -13.79 -3.53 10.78
CA THR A 83 -15.16 -3.01 10.76
C THR A 83 -16.11 -4.01 10.12
N TYR A 84 -15.74 -4.67 9.02
CA TYR A 84 -16.55 -5.72 8.42
C TYR A 84 -16.84 -6.87 9.40
N LYS A 85 -15.82 -7.34 10.12
CA LYS A 85 -15.99 -8.37 11.16
C LYS A 85 -16.77 -7.91 12.39
N GLN A 86 -16.77 -6.60 12.68
CA GLN A 86 -17.47 -6.00 13.82
C GLN A 86 -18.89 -5.51 13.49
N VAL A 87 -19.24 -5.36 12.21
CA VAL A 87 -20.64 -5.30 11.75
C VAL A 87 -21.18 -6.72 11.84
N ASP A 88 -21.29 -7.18 13.08
CA ASP A 88 -21.88 -8.44 13.48
C ASP A 88 -23.39 -8.38 13.16
N PRO A 89 -24.00 -9.43 12.58
CA PRO A 89 -25.44 -9.49 12.28
C PRO A 89 -26.33 -9.10 13.47
N THR A 90 -25.84 -9.27 14.70
CA THR A 90 -26.51 -8.86 15.94
C THR A 90 -26.84 -7.35 15.99
N ASN A 91 -25.98 -6.48 15.43
CA ASN A 91 -26.24 -5.03 15.36
C ASN A 91 -27.25 -4.66 14.27
N VAL A 92 -27.31 -5.44 13.19
CA VAL A 92 -28.32 -5.27 12.13
C VAL A 92 -29.69 -5.74 12.63
N GLU A 93 -29.74 -6.85 13.37
CA GLU A 93 -30.98 -7.36 14.01
C GLU A 93 -31.54 -6.38 15.04
N ALA A 94 -30.67 -5.77 15.87
CA ALA A 94 -31.07 -4.79 16.87
C ALA A 94 -31.66 -3.51 16.25
N LEU A 95 -31.14 -3.06 15.10
CA LEU A 95 -31.66 -1.90 14.39
C LEU A 95 -32.94 -2.22 13.59
N THR A 96 -33.08 -3.45 13.10
CA THR A 96 -34.25 -3.88 12.33
C THR A 96 -35.47 -4.16 13.23
N ASN A 97 -35.24 -4.57 14.48
CA ASN A 97 -36.30 -4.81 15.48
C ASN A 97 -36.78 -3.55 16.22
N LEU A 98 -36.26 -2.36 15.87
CA LEU A 98 -36.66 -1.07 16.44
C LEU A 98 -37.58 -0.25 15.53
N ILE A 99 -37.98 -0.78 14.37
CA ILE A 99 -38.94 -0.21 13.40
C ILE A 99 -40.17 -1.12 13.35
#